data_AF-A0A520JU49-F1
#
_entry.id   AF-A0A520JU49-F1
#
_cell.length_a   1.000
_cell.length_b   1.000
_cell.length_c   1.000
_cell.angle_alpha   90.00
_cell.angle_beta   90.00
_cell.angle_gamma   90.00
#
_symmetry.space_group_name_H-M   'P 1'
#
loop_
_entity.id
_entity.type
_entity.pdbx_description
1 polymer ?
#
loop_
_entity_poly.entity_id
_entity_poly.type
_entity_poly.pdbx_seq_one_letter_code
_entity_poly.pdbx_strand_id
1 'polypeptide(L)' 'MTSNCYIIDTSSLVQLNRNNPLDVFPTIWKKLEALIKENRLVAPKEVLLEISQNDDQLNKWAKNQKKNV' A
#
# COMPACT_ATOMS: atom_id res chain seq x y z
N MET A 1 18.49 -16.77 6.89
CA MET A 1 18.35 -15.29 6.96
C MET A 1 16.90 -14.98 7.24
N THR A 2 16.58 -14.27 8.31
CA THR A 2 15.21 -13.85 8.63
C THR A 2 14.91 -12.58 7.82
N SER A 3 14.02 -12.68 6.84
CA SER A 3 13.52 -11.50 6.14
C SER A 3 12.45 -10.84 6.99
N ASN A 4 12.63 -9.56 7.32
CA ASN A 4 11.61 -8.80 8.05
C ASN A 4 10.34 -8.69 7.21
N CYS A 5 9.20 -8.98 7.85
CA CYS A 5 7.85 -8.76 7.33
C CYS A 5 7.26 -7.53 8.01
N TYR A 6 6.63 -6.67 7.21
CA TYR A 6 6.03 -5.41 7.60
C TYR A 6 4.52 -5.51 7.47
N ILE A 7 3.81 -5.09 8.51
CA ILE A 7 2.36 -4.97 8.50
C ILE A 7 2.05 -3.48 8.43
N ILE A 8 1.33 -3.05 7.39
CA ILE A 8 1.01 -1.63 7.17
C ILE A 8 -0.45 -1.34 7.45
N ASP A 9 -0.68 -0.21 8.13
CA ASP A 9 -2.01 0.31 8.47
C ASP A 9 -2.49 1.36 7.47
N THR A 10 -3.81 1.56 7.39
CA THR A 10 -4.45 2.58 6.55
C THR A 10 -3.88 3.97 6.82
N SER A 11 -3.70 4.33 8.10
CA SER A 11 -3.21 5.67 8.49
C SER A 11 -1.84 5.97 7.88
N SER A 12 -0.96 4.97 7.81
CA SER A 12 0.39 5.09 7.23
C SER A 12 0.33 5.32 5.72
N LEU A 13 -0.55 4.61 5.01
CA LEU A 13 -0.75 4.78 3.57
C LEU A 13 -1.38 6.14 3.24
N VAL A 14 -2.35 6.59 4.04
CA VAL A 14 -2.97 7.90 3.89
C VAL A 14 -1.96 9.02 4.14
N GLN A 15 -1.16 8.92 5.21
CA GLN A 15 -0.12 9.92 5.50
C GLN A 15 0.95 9.94 4.40
N LEU A 16 1.36 8.78 3.91
CA LEU A 16 2.29 8.69 2.79
C LEU A 16 1.72 9.38 1.55
N ASN A 17 0.46 9.15 1.19
CA ASN A 17 -0.15 9.78 0.02
C ASN A 17 -0.33 11.30 0.18
N ARG A 18 -0.53 11.80 1.41
CA ARG A 18 -0.61 13.24 1.68
C ARG A 18 0.73 13.94 1.51
N ASN A 19 1.81 13.33 2.00
CA ASN A 19 3.15 13.94 1.96
C ASN A 19 3.86 13.65 0.64
N ASN A 20 3.70 12.44 0.13
CA ASN A 20 4.36 11.91 -1.06
C ASN A 20 3.30 11.29 -2.01
N PRO A 21 2.50 12.12 -2.71
CA PRO A 21 1.47 11.65 -3.63
C PRO A 21 1.98 10.65 -4.67
N LEU A 22 1.13 9.70 -5.06
CA LEU A 22 1.42 8.64 -6.04
C LEU A 22 1.89 9.15 -7.41
N ASP A 23 1.34 10.26 -7.87
CA ASP A 23 1.65 10.92 -9.15
C ASP A 23 2.93 11.77 -9.10
N VAL A 24 3.22 12.40 -7.96
CA VAL A 24 4.41 13.26 -7.78
C VAL A 24 5.65 12.46 -7.37
N PHE A 25 5.51 11.46 -6.50
CA PHE A 25 6.62 10.68 -5.92
C PHE A 25 6.53 9.17 -6.20
N PRO A 26 6.46 8.74 -7.47
CA PRO A 26 6.20 7.34 -7.83
C PRO A 26 7.26 6.36 -7.33
N THR A 27 8.49 6.83 -7.09
CA THR A 27 9.62 5.98 -6.67
C THR A 27 9.40 5.30 -5.32
N ILE A 28 8.77 5.98 -4.36
CA ILE A 28 8.51 5.41 -3.02
C ILE A 28 7.44 4.33 -3.13
N TRP A 29 6.39 4.60 -3.90
CA TRP A 29 5.31 3.65 -4.17
C TRP A 29 5.81 2.40 -4.90
N LYS A 30 6.69 2.54 -5.90
CA LYS A 30 7.36 1.39 -6.56
C LYS A 30 8.18 0.54 -5.60
N LYS A 31 8.83 1.14 -4.59
CA LYS A 31 9.56 0.40 -3.55
C LYS A 31 8.60 -0.38 -2.63
N LEU A 32 7.45 0.21 -2.27
CA LEU A 32 6.42 -0.52 -1.53
C LEU A 32 5.87 -1.70 -2.34
N GLU A 33 5.60 -1.49 -3.64
CA GLU A 33 5.17 -2.56 -4.55
C GLU A 33 6.21 -3.69 -4.64
N ALA A 34 7.51 -3.38 -4.64
CA ALA A 34 8.56 -4.39 -4.58
C ALA A 34 8.49 -5.22 -3.29
N LEU A 35 8.28 -4.57 -2.14
CA LEU A 35 8.10 -5.27 -0.86
C LEU A 35 6.84 -6.15 -0.85
N ILE A 36 5.74 -5.70 -1.48
CA ILE A 36 4.50 -6.50 -1.62
C ILE A 36 4.76 -7.73 -2.50
N LYS A 37 5.47 -7.56 -3.64
CA LYS A 37 5.86 -8.66 -4.53
C LYS A 37 6.75 -9.68 -3.84
N GLU A 38 7.65 -9.22 -2.97
CA GLU A 38 8.52 -10.05 -2.13
C GLU A 38 7.79 -10.73 -0.95
N ASN A 39 6.48 -10.53 -0.76
CA ASN A 39 5.72 -10.96 0.43
C ASN A 39 6.26 -10.39 1.76
N ARG A 40 6.90 -9.22 1.72
CA ARG A 40 7.47 -8.56 2.89
C ARG A 40 6.66 -7.39 3.39
N LEU A 41 5.70 -6.89 2.61
CA LEU A 41 4.72 -5.91 3.05
C LEU A 41 3.33 -6.49 2.87
N VAL A 42 2.60 -6.62 3.98
CA VAL A 42 1.24 -7.17 4.01
C VAL A 42 0.32 -6.21 4.75
N ALA A 43 -0.97 -6.29 4.46
CA ALA A 43 -2.01 -5.56 5.16
C ALA A 43 -3.22 -6.47 5.37
N PRO A 44 -3.97 -6.33 6.47
CA PRO A 44 -5.29 -6.94 6.63
C PRO A 44 -6.24 -6.52 5.50
N LYS A 45 -7.26 -7.34 5.21
CA LYS A 45 -8.31 -6.98 4.23
C LYS A 45 -9.06 -5.71 4.62
N GLU A 46 -9.13 -5.43 5.93
CA GLU A 46 -9.76 -4.26 6.54
C GLU A 46 -9.09 -2.96 6.06
N VAL A 47 -7.77 -2.95 5.85
CA VAL A 47 -7.05 -1.79 5.30
C VAL A 47 -7.55 -1.45 3.89
N LEU A 48 -7.79 -2.47 3.06
CA LEU A 48 -8.36 -2.24 1.73
C LEU A 48 -9.79 -1.71 1.81
N LEU A 49 -10.59 -2.18 2.78
CA LEU A 49 -11.96 -1.70 3.00
C LEU A 49 -11.99 -0.25 3.45
N GLU A 50 -11.15 0.14 4.40
CA GLU A 50 -11.04 1.52 4.88
C GLU A 50 -10.59 2.48 3.77
N ILE A 51 -9.57 2.10 2.99
CA ILE A 51 -9.13 2.89 1.83
C ILE A 51 -10.23 2.97 0.77
N SER A 52 -11.03 1.90 0.60
CA SER A 52 -12.10 1.84 -0.39
C SER A 52 -13.29 2.76 -0.09
N GLN A 53 -13.41 3.27 1.13
CA GLN A 53 -14.45 4.25 1.50
C GLN A 53 -14.23 5.63 0.85
N ASN A 54 -13.01 5.91 0.35
CA ASN A 54 -12.68 7.13 -0.37
C ASN A 54 -12.40 6.83 -1.86
N ASP A 55 -12.91 7.68 -2.76
CA ASP A 55 -12.71 7.55 -4.22
C ASP A 55 -11.42 8.22 -4.71
N ASP A 56 -10.31 7.93 -4.03
CA ASP A 56 -9.02 8.56 -4.31
C ASP A 56 -8.09 7.69 -5.18
N GLN A 57 -7.03 8.31 -5.69
CA GLN A 57 -5.94 7.62 -6.40
C GLN A 57 -5.31 6.49 -5.56
N LEU A 58 -5.30 6.65 -4.22
CA LEU A 58 -4.84 5.63 -3.29
C LEU A 58 -5.70 4.36 -3.33
N ASN A 59 -7.02 4.48 -3.50
CA ASN A 59 -7.93 3.35 -3.62
C ASN A 59 -7.65 2.53 -4.89
N LYS A 60 -7.46 3.21 -6.03
CA LYS A 60 -7.06 2.55 -7.28
C LYS A 60 -5.73 1.81 -7.13
N TRP A 61 -4.75 2.44 -6.49
CA TRP A 61 -3.46 1.80 -6.22
C TRP A 61 -3.60 0.57 -5.32
N ALA A 62 -4.32 0.68 -4.20
CA ALA A 62 -4.50 -0.41 -3.24
C ALA A 62 -5.22 -1.62 -3.85
N LYS A 63 -6.24 -1.38 -4.69
CA LYS A 63 -6.95 -2.45 -5.42
C LYS A 63 -6.03 -3.22 -6.36
N ASN A 64 -5.06 -2.55 -7.00
CA ASN A 64 -4.09 -3.20 -7.89
C ASN A 64 -3.09 -4.10 -7.13
N GLN A 65 -2.91 -3.90 -5.83
CA GLN A 65 -2.02 -4.72 -5.00
C GLN A 65 -2.72 -5.94 -4.39
N LYS A 66 -4.04 -6.05 -4.53
CA LYS A 66 -4.80 -7.20 -4.03
C LYS A 66 -4.30 -8.46 -4.73
N LYS A 67 -3.75 -9.40 -3.97
CA LYS A 67 -3.45 -10.72 -4.51
C LYS A 67 -4.76 -11.48 -4.76
N ASN A 68 -4.92 -11.95 -5.99
CA ASN A 68 -5.93 -12.96 -6.33
C ASN A 68 -5.40 -14.30 -5.82
N VAL A 69 -5.64 -14.60 -4.55
CA VAL A 69 -5.48 -15.94 -3.97
C VAL A 69 -6.84 -16.41 -3.52
#